data_AF-A0A364JZN6-F1
#
_entry.id   AF-A0A364JZN6-F1
#
_cell.length_a   1.000
_cell.length_b   1.000
_cell.length_c   1.000
_cell.angle_alpha   90.00
_cell.angle_beta   90.00
_cell.angle_gamma   90.00
#
_symmetry.space_group_name_H-M   'P 1'
#
loop_
_entity.id
_entity.type
_entity.pdbx_description
1 polymer ?
#
loop_
_entity_poly.entity_id
_entity_poly.type
_entity_poly.pdbx_seq_one_letter_code
_entity_poly.pdbx_strand_id
1 'polypeptide(L)'
;MKKRYNFVNPDDTELVPSWGPYISSVFESNTAELYYVEQYVPSDGLAQCIYWSCCNFYFNQRGGYAGIQHNNTYNNICSIWDVKDRPPGEPTEALLEYAAPGTNVSHFQGEGTGLHTDNETDSPMPWKADTWYATVIRRWYKPDEDMTHMAHFMYDYSSGIWTEYMAASIPEKNLPLTGTQIGGFLERYSGSALGYSGVYGQHFKMHPGGIWENLYTM
;
A
#
# COMPACT_ATOMS: atom_id res chain seq x y z
N MET A 1 -22.05 -19.80 -28.07
CA MET A 1 -22.33 -18.41 -27.61
C MET A 1 -23.42 -18.47 -26.54
N LYS A 2 -23.04 -18.43 -25.24
CA LYS A 2 -24.03 -18.27 -24.16
C LYS A 2 -24.08 -16.79 -23.82
N LYS A 3 -25.26 -16.17 -23.99
CA LYS A 3 -25.54 -14.80 -23.58
C LYS A 3 -25.29 -14.69 -22.07
N ARG A 4 -24.35 -13.83 -21.67
CA ARG A 4 -24.22 -13.40 -20.27
C ARG A 4 -25.38 -12.45 -19.99
N TYR A 5 -26.13 -12.74 -18.94
CA TYR A 5 -27.12 -11.82 -18.40
C TYR A 5 -26.37 -10.77 -17.59
N ASN A 6 -26.37 -9.51 -18.03
CA ASN A 6 -25.97 -8.39 -17.19
C ASN A 6 -27.12 -8.11 -16.22
N PHE A 7 -27.03 -8.67 -15.02
CA PHE A 7 -27.92 -8.32 -13.89
C PHE A 7 -27.34 -7.15 -13.13
N VAL A 8 -27.16 -6.00 -13.78
CA VAL A 8 -26.81 -4.82 -13.00
C VAL A 8 -27.57 -3.60 -13.48
N ASN A 9 -28.55 -3.23 -12.66
CA ASN A 9 -29.29 -1.99 -12.74
C ASN A 9 -28.40 -0.88 -12.15
N PRO A 10 -28.38 0.35 -12.70
CA PRO A 10 -27.58 1.46 -12.15
C PRO A 10 -27.93 1.82 -10.69
N ASP A 11 -29.12 1.44 -10.24
CA ASP A 11 -29.60 1.60 -8.87
C ASP A 11 -29.07 0.52 -7.91
N ASP A 12 -28.35 -0.49 -8.41
CA ASP A 12 -27.81 -1.61 -7.62
C ASP A 12 -26.50 -1.26 -6.87
N THR A 13 -26.10 0.01 -6.83
CA THR A 13 -24.89 0.44 -6.10
C THR A 13 -24.96 0.15 -4.61
N GLU A 14 -26.17 0.09 -4.03
CA GLU A 14 -26.42 -0.36 -2.66
C GLU A 14 -26.26 -1.89 -2.48
N LEU A 15 -26.30 -2.66 -3.56
CA LEU A 15 -26.21 -4.13 -3.52
C LEU A 15 -24.76 -4.65 -3.57
N VAL A 16 -23.82 -3.81 -4.02
CA VAL A 16 -22.39 -4.15 -4.06
C VAL A 16 -21.66 -3.34 -2.99
N PRO A 17 -21.06 -3.99 -1.97
CA PRO A 17 -20.28 -3.30 -0.97
C PRO A 17 -19.25 -2.34 -1.58
N SER A 18 -19.09 -1.16 -0.99
CA SER A 18 -18.06 -0.19 -1.39
C SER A 18 -16.68 -0.54 -0.83
N TRP A 19 -16.62 -1.48 0.11
CA TRP A 19 -15.40 -1.91 0.78
C TRP A 19 -15.37 -3.43 0.88
N GLY A 20 -14.16 -3.97 0.82
CA GLY A 20 -13.88 -5.39 0.88
C GLY A 20 -13.90 -6.05 -0.50
N PRO A 21 -13.41 -7.30 -0.61
CA PRO A 21 -12.90 -8.13 0.48
C PRO A 21 -11.57 -7.62 1.06
N TYR A 22 -11.34 -7.96 2.33
CA TYR A 22 -10.03 -7.81 2.99
C TYR A 22 -9.22 -9.08 2.73
N ILE A 23 -7.93 -8.94 2.46
CA ILE A 23 -6.98 -10.05 2.38
C ILE A 23 -6.04 -9.97 3.58
N SER A 24 -5.67 -11.13 4.11
CA SER A 24 -4.67 -11.24 5.16
C SER A 24 -3.74 -12.40 4.85
N SER A 25 -2.45 -12.09 4.77
CA SER A 25 -1.38 -13.09 4.79
C SER A 25 -0.80 -13.19 6.17
N VAL A 26 -0.70 -14.41 6.69
CA VAL A 26 -0.31 -14.69 8.07
C VAL A 26 1.10 -15.25 8.10
N PHE A 27 1.90 -14.73 9.03
CA PHE A 27 3.30 -15.05 9.27
C PHE A 27 3.48 -15.42 10.74
N GLU A 28 4.47 -16.25 11.06
CA GLU A 28 4.82 -16.60 12.44
C GLU A 28 5.45 -15.39 13.14
N SER A 29 6.31 -14.65 12.44
CA SER A 29 7.00 -13.50 13.02
C SER A 29 6.11 -12.28 13.16
N ASN A 30 6.24 -11.60 14.30
CA ASN A 30 5.63 -10.31 14.56
C ASN A 30 6.49 -9.12 14.11
N THR A 31 7.72 -9.34 13.62
CA THR A 31 8.62 -8.26 13.18
C THR A 31 9.30 -8.53 11.85
N ALA A 32 9.62 -7.45 11.12
CA ALA A 32 10.38 -7.50 9.88
C ALA A 32 11.21 -6.23 9.65
N GLU A 33 12.19 -6.34 8.77
CA GLU A 33 12.94 -5.22 8.16
C GLU A 33 12.33 -4.82 6.82
N LEU A 34 11.59 -5.73 6.16
CA LEU A 34 10.99 -5.49 4.86
C LEU A 34 9.74 -6.35 4.66
N TYR A 35 8.71 -5.76 4.05
CA TYR A 35 7.57 -6.45 3.45
C TYR A 35 7.70 -6.42 1.93
N TYR A 36 7.41 -7.56 1.29
CA TYR A 36 7.31 -7.71 -0.15
C TYR A 36 5.95 -8.29 -0.47
N VAL A 37 5.21 -7.68 -1.38
CA VAL A 37 3.84 -8.05 -1.74
C VAL A 37 3.64 -7.93 -3.24
N GLU A 38 3.06 -8.93 -3.88
CA GLU A 38 2.68 -8.86 -5.30
C GLU A 38 1.20 -8.57 -5.49
N GLN A 39 0.90 -7.77 -6.50
CA GLN A 39 -0.46 -7.46 -6.92
C GLN A 39 -0.58 -7.39 -8.45
N TYR A 40 -1.77 -7.70 -8.95
CA TYR A 40 -2.13 -7.70 -10.36
C TYR A 40 -3.59 -7.29 -10.51
N VAL A 41 -3.88 -6.42 -11.48
CA VAL A 41 -5.25 -6.04 -11.83
C VAL A 41 -5.53 -6.52 -13.24
N PRO A 42 -6.44 -7.51 -13.43
CA PRO A 42 -6.82 -7.92 -14.77
C PRO A 42 -7.60 -6.81 -15.48
N SER A 43 -7.53 -6.74 -16.80
CA SER A 43 -8.31 -5.76 -17.58
C SER A 43 -9.83 -5.84 -17.33
N ASP A 44 -10.38 -7.01 -16.99
CA ASP A 44 -11.79 -7.18 -16.65
C ASP A 44 -12.12 -6.86 -15.18
N GLY A 45 -11.10 -6.68 -14.33
CA GLY A 45 -11.20 -6.21 -12.97
C GLY A 45 -10.94 -4.71 -12.80
N LEU A 46 -10.44 -4.04 -13.85
CA LEU A 46 -10.13 -2.62 -13.85
C LEU A 46 -11.42 -1.77 -13.88
N ALA A 47 -11.59 -0.90 -12.89
CA ALA A 47 -12.62 0.14 -12.89
C ALA A 47 -12.06 1.46 -12.31
N GLN A 48 -12.74 2.58 -12.57
CA GLN A 48 -12.41 3.85 -11.94
C GLN A 48 -12.95 3.90 -10.51
N CYS A 49 -12.34 4.78 -9.72
CA CYS A 49 -12.67 4.99 -8.31
C CYS A 49 -12.46 3.75 -7.43
N ILE A 50 -11.53 2.88 -7.83
CA ILE A 50 -11.16 1.68 -7.08
C ILE A 50 -9.73 1.83 -6.55
N TYR A 51 -9.57 1.45 -5.30
CA TYR A 51 -8.29 1.25 -4.63
C TYR A 51 -8.07 -0.24 -4.35
N TRP A 52 -6.96 -0.77 -4.87
CA TRP A 52 -6.45 -2.10 -4.60
C TRP A 52 -5.28 -1.96 -3.62
N SER A 53 -5.61 -1.90 -2.32
CA SER A 53 -4.62 -1.91 -1.25
C SER A 53 -4.03 -3.31 -1.11
N CYS A 54 -2.71 -3.43 -1.13
CA CYS A 54 -2.03 -4.72 -1.03
C CYS A 54 -1.17 -4.86 0.22
N CYS A 55 -0.72 -3.76 0.81
CA CYS A 55 0.26 -3.78 1.88
C CYS A 55 -0.08 -2.79 2.98
N ASN A 56 -0.87 -3.24 3.96
CA ASN A 56 -1.02 -2.59 5.25
C ASN A 56 0.20 -2.93 6.12
N PHE A 57 0.87 -1.90 6.63
CA PHE A 57 2.09 -2.02 7.43
C PHE A 57 1.99 -1.21 8.71
N TYR A 58 2.83 -1.55 9.69
CA TYR A 58 2.81 -0.91 11.00
C TYR A 58 4.23 -0.72 11.52
N PHE A 59 4.48 0.44 12.13
CA PHE A 59 5.59 0.68 13.03
C PHE A 59 5.01 0.87 14.44
N ASN A 60 4.87 -0.23 15.19
CA ASN A 60 4.09 -0.28 16.43
C ASN A 60 2.65 0.24 16.21
N GLN A 61 2.31 1.37 16.84
CA GLN A 61 0.98 1.99 16.77
C GLN A 61 0.76 2.77 15.47
N ARG A 62 1.84 3.08 14.74
CA ARG A 62 1.77 3.86 13.51
C ARG A 62 1.43 2.95 12.35
N GLY A 63 0.18 3.00 11.90
CA GLY A 63 -0.26 2.31 10.70
C GLY A 63 0.20 3.01 9.41
N GLY A 64 0.14 2.26 8.32
CA GLY A 64 0.27 2.75 6.97
C GLY A 64 -0.31 1.74 5.98
N TYR A 65 -0.53 2.19 4.75
CA TYR A 65 -0.96 1.34 3.65
C TYR A 65 -0.27 1.73 2.36
N ALA A 66 -0.08 0.74 1.48
CA ALA A 66 0.40 0.94 0.13
C ALA A 66 -0.37 0.05 -0.86
N GLY A 67 -0.53 0.54 -2.08
CA GLY A 67 -1.22 -0.17 -3.16
C GLY A 67 -1.38 0.67 -4.41
N ILE A 68 -2.27 0.25 -5.31
CA ILE A 68 -2.59 0.97 -6.54
C ILE A 68 -4.04 1.41 -6.61
N GLN A 69 -4.27 2.56 -7.22
CA GLN A 69 -5.58 3.14 -7.40
C GLN A 69 -5.77 3.57 -8.86
N HIS A 70 -6.99 3.45 -9.36
CA HIS A 70 -7.34 3.97 -10.68
C HIS A 70 -8.47 4.99 -10.53
N ASN A 71 -8.20 6.22 -10.96
CA ASN A 71 -9.20 7.26 -11.14
C ASN A 71 -9.14 7.80 -12.58
N ASN A 72 -8.82 9.09 -12.74
CA ASN A 72 -8.37 9.64 -14.02
C ASN A 72 -6.88 9.35 -14.29
N THR A 73 -6.18 8.84 -13.29
CA THR A 73 -4.75 8.51 -13.28
C THR A 73 -4.54 7.10 -12.70
N TYR A 74 -3.43 6.47 -13.07
CA TYR A 74 -2.97 5.20 -12.53
C TYR A 74 -2.02 5.49 -11.35
N ASN A 75 -2.61 5.58 -10.15
CA ASN A 75 -1.93 6.02 -8.94
C ASN A 75 -1.27 4.86 -8.20
N ASN A 76 -0.09 5.11 -7.63
CA ASN A 76 0.56 4.28 -6.64
C ASN A 76 0.50 5.05 -5.32
N ILE A 77 -0.11 4.48 -4.30
CA ILE A 77 -0.36 5.17 -3.04
C ILE A 77 0.55 4.60 -1.96
N CYS A 78 1.10 5.48 -1.13
CA CYS A 78 1.66 5.14 0.18
C CYS A 78 1.24 6.20 1.20
N SER A 79 0.53 5.77 2.24
CA SER A 79 0.10 6.62 3.35
C SER A 79 0.65 6.10 4.67
N ILE A 80 1.00 7.01 5.57
CA ILE A 80 1.53 6.73 6.90
C ILE A 80 0.81 7.63 7.89
N TRP A 81 0.10 7.06 8.87
CA TRP A 81 -0.58 7.85 9.88
C TRP A 81 0.40 8.57 10.80
N ASP A 82 -0.01 9.72 11.32
CA ASP A 82 0.58 10.36 12.49
C ASP A 82 0.13 9.67 13.78
N VAL A 83 0.91 9.80 14.85
CA VAL A 83 0.52 9.31 16.17
C VAL A 83 0.00 10.49 17.00
N LYS A 84 -1.24 10.41 17.49
CA LYS A 84 -1.90 11.52 18.20
C LYS A 84 -1.43 11.69 19.65
N ASP A 85 -1.05 10.59 20.31
CA ASP A 85 -0.74 10.56 21.73
C ASP A 85 0.76 10.44 21.96
N ARG A 86 1.46 11.58 22.03
CA ARG A 86 2.85 11.64 22.47
C ARG A 86 3.07 12.69 23.55
N PRO A 87 4.11 12.53 24.39
CA PRO A 87 4.54 13.57 25.32
C PRO A 87 4.69 14.93 24.61
N PRO A 88 4.29 16.04 25.25
CA PRO A 88 4.43 17.37 24.66
C PRO A 88 5.87 17.64 24.20
N GLY A 89 6.04 17.98 22.92
CA GLY A 89 7.34 18.27 22.32
C GLY A 89 7.98 17.12 21.55
N GLU A 90 7.40 15.91 21.56
CA GLU A 90 7.86 14.83 20.70
C GLU A 90 7.21 14.89 19.31
N PRO A 91 7.96 14.65 18.22
CA PRO A 91 7.42 14.67 16.86
C PRO A 91 6.40 13.54 16.68
N THR A 92 5.21 13.89 16.21
CA THR A 92 4.10 12.95 15.96
C THR A 92 4.01 12.54 14.49
N GLU A 93 4.56 13.35 13.61
CA GLU A 93 4.38 13.26 12.16
C GLU A 93 5.42 12.37 11.48
N ALA A 94 4.98 11.60 10.49
CA ALA A 94 5.92 11.00 9.53
C ALA A 94 6.38 12.11 8.57
N LEU A 95 7.68 12.23 8.34
CA LEU A 95 8.26 13.31 7.53
C LEU A 95 8.80 12.76 6.23
N LEU A 96 8.46 13.38 5.11
CA LEU A 96 9.02 13.02 3.80
C LEU A 96 10.53 13.32 3.77
N GLU A 97 11.32 12.35 3.32
CA GLU A 97 12.76 12.52 3.02
C GLU A 97 13.01 12.61 1.51
N TYR A 98 12.26 11.83 0.74
CA TYR A 98 12.38 11.73 -0.70
C TYR A 98 11.01 11.48 -1.33
N ALA A 99 10.80 12.05 -2.51
CA ALA A 99 9.72 11.71 -3.41
C ALA A 99 10.28 11.68 -4.84
N ALA A 100 9.92 10.66 -5.61
CA ALA A 100 10.30 10.57 -7.00
C ALA A 100 9.64 11.68 -7.84
N PRO A 101 10.29 12.15 -8.93
CA PRO A 101 9.67 13.13 -9.83
C PRO A 101 8.30 12.65 -10.29
N GLY A 102 7.29 13.52 -10.21
CA GLY A 102 5.91 13.16 -10.55
C GLY A 102 5.13 12.48 -9.41
N THR A 103 5.67 12.46 -8.19
CA THR A 103 4.94 12.05 -6.98
C THR A 103 4.36 13.30 -6.30
N ASN A 104 3.05 13.30 -6.05
CA ASN A 104 2.41 14.30 -5.21
C ASN A 104 2.53 13.90 -3.74
N VAL A 105 2.72 14.89 -2.87
CA VAL A 105 2.88 14.71 -1.44
C VAL A 105 1.92 15.63 -0.72
N SER A 106 1.15 15.06 0.19
CA SER A 106 0.19 15.80 0.99
C SER A 106 0.08 15.21 2.40
N HIS A 107 -0.69 15.88 3.25
CA HIS A 107 -1.07 15.38 4.57
C HIS A 107 -2.58 15.13 4.57
N PHE A 108 -3.00 13.88 4.78
CA PHE A 108 -4.42 13.54 4.79
C PHE A 108 -5.09 13.96 6.09
N GLN A 109 -6.42 14.15 6.06
CA GLN A 109 -7.27 14.50 7.20
C GLN A 109 -8.59 13.72 7.14
N GLY A 110 -9.36 13.68 8.24
CA GLY A 110 -10.71 13.08 8.31
C GLY A 110 -10.77 11.69 8.93
N GLU A 111 -9.77 10.84 8.67
CA GLU A 111 -9.62 9.48 9.23
C GLU A 111 -8.47 9.38 10.24
N GLY A 112 -8.05 10.54 10.75
CA GLY A 112 -6.73 10.74 11.34
C GLY A 112 -5.99 11.84 10.59
N THR A 113 -4.69 11.94 10.83
CA THR A 113 -3.77 12.74 10.02
C THR A 113 -2.59 11.86 9.65
N GLY A 114 -1.93 12.17 8.55
CA GLY A 114 -0.71 11.46 8.16
C GLY A 114 -0.15 11.87 6.82
N LEU A 115 1.08 11.44 6.55
CA LEU A 115 1.73 11.61 5.27
C LEU A 115 1.02 10.76 4.20
N HIS A 116 0.77 11.36 3.05
CA HIS A 116 0.20 10.70 1.87
C HIS A 116 1.05 10.99 0.64
N THR A 117 1.26 9.97 -0.17
CA THR A 117 1.84 10.09 -1.50
C THR A 117 0.98 9.38 -2.52
N ASP A 118 0.81 10.02 -3.66
CA ASP A 118 0.18 9.47 -4.86
C ASP A 118 0.88 9.99 -6.13
N ASN A 119 0.39 9.59 -7.30
CA ASN A 119 0.99 9.99 -8.57
C ASN A 119 0.36 11.26 -9.13
N GLU A 120 1.18 12.14 -9.69
CA GLU A 120 0.79 13.14 -10.66
C GLU A 120 0.70 12.56 -12.07
N THR A 121 0.26 13.38 -13.04
CA THR A 121 0.11 13.03 -14.47
C THR A 121 1.40 12.46 -15.10
N ASP A 122 2.57 12.82 -14.57
CA ASP A 122 3.90 12.40 -15.06
C ASP A 122 4.59 11.40 -14.10
N SER A 123 3.81 10.50 -13.50
CA SER A 123 4.30 9.46 -12.59
C SER A 123 5.57 8.75 -13.10
N PRO A 124 6.53 8.42 -12.20
CA PRO A 124 7.73 7.71 -12.58
C PRO A 124 7.45 6.26 -13.04
N MET A 125 6.28 5.71 -12.71
CA MET A 125 5.78 4.45 -13.25
C MET A 125 4.24 4.43 -13.14
N PRO A 126 3.53 4.91 -14.18
CA PRO A 126 2.09 4.70 -14.28
C PRO A 126 1.86 3.20 -14.46
N TRP A 127 1.21 2.57 -13.48
CA TRP A 127 0.91 1.15 -13.58
C TRP A 127 -0.13 0.89 -14.69
N LYS A 128 -0.20 -0.35 -15.18
CA LYS A 128 -1.17 -0.78 -16.19
C LYS A 128 -1.83 -2.08 -15.80
N ALA A 129 -3.07 -2.27 -16.26
CA ALA A 129 -3.73 -3.56 -16.14
C ALA A 129 -2.95 -4.65 -16.87
N ASP A 130 -3.23 -5.89 -16.51
CA ASP A 130 -2.57 -7.09 -17.00
C ASP A 130 -1.04 -7.11 -16.81
N THR A 131 -0.57 -6.49 -15.73
CA THR A 131 0.84 -6.48 -15.33
C THR A 131 0.97 -6.76 -13.85
N TRP A 132 1.93 -7.62 -13.50
CA TRP A 132 2.30 -7.87 -12.11
C TRP A 132 3.17 -6.72 -11.60
N TYR A 133 2.92 -6.34 -10.36
CA TYR A 133 3.76 -5.41 -9.62
C TYR A 133 4.13 -6.01 -8.27
N ALA A 134 5.37 -5.79 -7.83
CA ALA A 134 5.73 -6.03 -6.44
C ALA A 134 5.80 -4.69 -5.70
N THR A 135 5.13 -4.56 -4.57
CA THR A 135 5.24 -3.46 -3.62
C THR A 135 6.18 -3.88 -2.49
N VAL A 136 7.11 -3.00 -2.14
CA VAL A 136 8.07 -3.20 -1.05
C VAL A 136 8.01 -2.04 -0.08
N ILE A 137 7.82 -2.36 1.20
CA ILE A 137 8.05 -1.44 2.32
C ILE A 137 9.31 -1.91 3.02
N ARG A 138 10.37 -1.12 2.98
CA ARG A 138 11.64 -1.42 3.64
C ARG A 138 11.93 -0.38 4.70
N ARG A 139 12.33 -0.80 5.89
CA ARG A 139 12.82 0.10 6.93
C ARG A 139 14.34 -0.02 7.11
N TRP A 140 14.96 1.04 7.62
CA TRP A 140 16.34 1.00 8.12
C TRP A 140 16.54 2.01 9.24
N TYR A 141 17.70 1.93 9.89
CA TYR A 141 18.05 2.75 11.03
C TYR A 141 19.52 3.19 10.93
N LYS A 142 19.80 4.44 11.28
CA LYS A 142 21.15 5.00 11.39
C LYS A 142 21.52 5.16 12.87
N PRO A 143 22.59 4.51 13.38
CA PRO A 143 22.94 4.48 14.82
C PRO A 143 23.04 5.83 15.53
N ASP A 144 23.34 6.89 14.79
CA ASP A 144 23.52 8.27 15.25
C ASP A 144 22.24 9.11 15.17
N GLU A 145 21.11 8.53 14.76
CA GLU A 145 19.83 9.20 14.65
C GLU A 145 18.81 8.63 15.67
N ASP A 146 17.78 9.42 15.98
CA ASP A 146 16.67 9.06 16.88
C ASP A 146 15.36 8.84 16.11
N MET A 147 15.48 8.40 14.86
CA MET A 147 14.36 8.11 13.97
C MET A 147 14.60 6.78 13.26
N THR A 148 13.53 6.25 12.66
CA THR A 148 13.56 5.09 11.78
C THR A 148 13.22 5.58 10.38
N HIS A 149 13.94 5.11 9.38
CA HIS A 149 13.63 5.45 8.00
C HIS A 149 12.83 4.33 7.36
N MET A 150 12.02 4.69 6.38
CA MET A 150 11.39 3.72 5.49
C MET A 150 11.37 4.23 4.06
N ALA A 151 11.29 3.31 3.11
CA ALA A 151 11.03 3.63 1.71
C ALA A 151 10.01 2.67 1.10
N HIS A 152 9.20 3.20 0.20
CA HIS A 152 8.24 2.48 -0.61
C HIS A 152 8.80 2.32 -2.03
N PHE A 153 8.99 1.07 -2.45
CA PHE A 153 9.41 0.73 -3.80
C PHE A 153 8.32 -0.06 -4.50
N MET A 154 8.27 0.05 -5.82
CA MET A 154 7.58 -0.96 -6.62
C MET A 154 8.45 -1.49 -7.75
N TYR A 155 8.22 -2.75 -8.10
CA TYR A 155 8.79 -3.41 -9.26
C TYR A 155 7.73 -3.59 -10.33
N ASP A 156 8.02 -3.14 -11.55
CA ASP A 156 7.21 -3.44 -12.73
C ASP A 156 7.77 -4.67 -13.44
N TYR A 157 7.04 -5.78 -13.38
CA TYR A 157 7.46 -7.03 -14.02
C TYR A 157 7.53 -6.95 -15.55
N SER A 158 6.84 -5.99 -16.17
CA SER A 158 6.85 -5.84 -17.64
C SER A 158 8.10 -5.13 -18.15
N SER A 159 8.66 -4.20 -17.37
CA SER A 159 9.88 -3.47 -17.72
C SER A 159 11.13 -3.99 -17.00
N GLY A 160 10.95 -4.72 -15.90
CA GLY A 160 12.02 -5.24 -15.07
C GLY A 160 12.71 -4.17 -14.22
N ILE A 161 12.02 -3.05 -13.95
CA ILE A 161 12.58 -1.87 -13.27
C ILE A 161 12.00 -1.75 -11.86
N TRP A 162 12.88 -1.51 -10.89
CA TRP A 162 12.53 -1.06 -9.54
C TRP A 162 12.49 0.47 -9.50
N THR A 163 11.42 1.02 -8.91
CA THR A 163 11.25 2.44 -8.68
C THR A 163 11.06 2.68 -7.18
N GLU A 164 11.91 3.51 -6.59
CA GLU A 164 11.65 4.12 -5.28
C GLU A 164 10.67 5.27 -5.46
N TYR A 165 9.52 5.24 -4.79
CA TYR A 165 8.53 6.31 -4.90
C TYR A 165 8.74 7.37 -3.85
N MET A 166 8.97 6.95 -2.62
CA MET A 166 9.15 7.86 -1.51
C MET A 166 9.95 7.21 -0.39
N ALA A 167 10.60 8.06 0.40
CA ALA A 167 11.18 7.71 1.67
C ALA A 167 10.68 8.67 2.76
N ALA A 168 10.59 8.19 3.99
CA ALA A 168 10.13 8.96 5.13
C ALA A 168 10.88 8.63 6.42
N SER A 169 11.01 9.65 7.27
CA SER A 169 11.41 9.53 8.66
C SER A 169 10.18 9.24 9.52
N ILE A 170 10.26 8.16 10.28
CA ILE A 170 9.34 7.80 11.35
C ILE A 170 9.98 8.24 12.67
N PRO A 171 9.34 9.17 13.41
CA PRO A 171 9.92 9.65 14.65
C PRO A 171 9.84 8.56 15.71
N GLU A 172 10.88 7.74 15.86
CA GLU A 172 11.15 6.80 16.96
C GLU A 172 12.37 5.99 16.52
N LYS A 173 13.31 5.76 17.43
CA LYS A 173 14.59 5.12 17.12
C LYS A 173 14.41 3.62 16.84
N ASN A 174 14.89 3.16 15.68
CA ASN A 174 15.03 1.74 15.34
C ASN A 174 13.73 0.90 15.52
N LEU A 175 12.59 1.36 15.03
CA LEU A 175 11.31 0.64 15.05
C LEU A 175 11.22 -0.42 13.96
N PRO A 176 10.99 -1.70 14.26
CA PRO A 176 10.76 -2.71 13.24
C PRO A 176 9.42 -2.47 12.54
N LEU A 177 9.24 -3.05 11.35
CA LEU A 177 7.89 -3.31 10.87
C LEU A 177 7.26 -4.35 11.80
N THR A 178 6.01 -4.15 12.21
CA THR A 178 5.34 -4.97 13.21
C THR A 178 4.04 -5.59 12.69
N GLY A 179 3.58 -6.63 13.39
CA GLY A 179 2.34 -7.35 13.11
C GLY A 179 2.61 -8.71 12.49
N THR A 180 1.79 -9.71 12.79
CA THR A 180 1.89 -11.06 12.20
C THR A 180 1.19 -11.18 10.85
N GLN A 181 0.50 -10.11 10.41
CA GLN A 181 -0.22 -10.10 9.15
C GLN A 181 0.27 -9.00 8.22
N ILE A 182 0.35 -9.31 6.93
CA ILE A 182 0.35 -8.30 5.87
C ILE A 182 -1.06 -8.32 5.28
N GLY A 183 -1.77 -7.21 5.46
CA GLY A 183 -3.16 -7.06 5.04
C GLY A 183 -3.28 -6.23 3.77
N GLY A 184 -4.44 -6.31 3.14
CA GLY A 184 -4.82 -5.48 2.00
C GLY A 184 -6.34 -5.50 1.87
N PHE A 185 -6.87 -4.66 0.99
CA PHE A 185 -8.31 -4.58 0.78
C PHE A 185 -8.63 -4.00 -0.59
N LEU A 186 -9.82 -4.36 -1.06
CA LEU A 186 -10.40 -3.77 -2.24
C LEU A 186 -11.44 -2.72 -1.82
N GLU A 187 -11.41 -1.54 -2.42
CA GLU A 187 -12.31 -0.44 -2.05
C GLU A 187 -12.77 0.32 -3.28
N ARG A 188 -14.07 0.53 -3.39
CA ARG A 188 -14.71 1.54 -4.23
C ARG A 188 -14.96 2.79 -3.39
N TYR A 189 -13.96 3.67 -3.33
CA TYR A 189 -14.01 4.88 -2.49
C TYR A 189 -14.96 5.95 -3.06
N SER A 190 -15.35 5.83 -4.33
CA SER A 190 -16.34 6.70 -4.97
C SER A 190 -16.97 6.03 -6.21
N GLY A 191 -17.94 6.72 -6.83
CA GLY A 191 -18.57 6.27 -8.07
C GLY A 191 -19.48 5.05 -7.92
N SER A 192 -19.79 4.42 -9.05
CA SER A 192 -20.81 3.37 -9.17
C SER A 192 -20.31 2.11 -9.88
N ALA A 193 -19.00 1.84 -9.87
CA ALA A 193 -18.42 0.64 -10.47
C ALA A 193 -18.96 -0.64 -9.82
N LEU A 194 -19.56 -1.55 -10.59
CA LEU A 194 -20.26 -2.73 -10.05
C LEU A 194 -19.43 -4.03 -10.12
N GLY A 195 -18.41 -4.06 -10.97
CA GLY A 195 -17.49 -5.18 -11.11
C GLY A 195 -16.07 -4.66 -11.10
N TYR A 196 -15.29 -5.10 -10.13
CA TYR A 196 -13.89 -4.77 -9.97
C TYR A 196 -13.21 -5.90 -9.18
N SER A 197 -11.95 -6.19 -9.49
CA SER A 197 -11.22 -7.28 -8.87
C SER A 197 -9.72 -7.05 -8.96
N GLY A 198 -8.97 -7.71 -8.08
CA GLY A 198 -7.51 -7.77 -8.12
C GLY A 198 -7.05 -9.14 -7.68
N VAL A 199 -5.83 -9.48 -8.07
CA VAL A 199 -5.15 -10.71 -7.68
C VAL A 199 -3.93 -10.33 -6.85
N TYR A 200 -3.78 -10.97 -5.70
CA TYR A 200 -2.66 -10.76 -4.80
C TYR A 200 -1.78 -12.02 -4.84
N GLY A 201 -0.50 -11.80 -5.14
CA GLY A 201 0.48 -12.85 -5.42
C GLY A 201 1.26 -13.25 -4.18
N GLN A 202 2.58 -13.37 -4.32
CA GLN A 202 3.45 -13.76 -3.22
C GLN A 202 3.60 -12.64 -2.20
N HIS A 203 3.50 -12.99 -0.91
CA HIS A 203 3.86 -12.11 0.20
C HIS A 203 5.02 -12.71 0.98
N PHE A 204 6.01 -11.88 1.30
CA PHE A 204 7.17 -12.27 2.10
C PHE A 204 7.51 -11.21 3.16
N LYS A 205 8.09 -11.67 4.25
CA LYS A 205 8.81 -10.83 5.22
C LYS A 205 10.30 -11.11 5.15
N MET A 206 11.11 -10.07 5.26
CA MET A 206 12.54 -10.21 5.50
C MET A 206 12.85 -9.80 6.94
N HIS A 207 13.59 -10.64 7.67
CA HIS A 207 14.03 -10.39 9.03
C HIS A 207 15.47 -9.84 9.08
N PRO A 208 15.97 -9.43 10.27
CA PRO A 208 17.38 -9.11 10.45
C PRO A 208 18.30 -10.21 9.91
N GLY A 209 19.39 -9.81 9.25
CA GLY A 209 20.32 -10.74 8.59
C GLY A 209 19.87 -11.22 7.21
N GLY A 210 18.75 -10.72 6.67
CA GLY A 210 18.30 -11.03 5.31
C GLY A 210 17.58 -12.38 5.18
N ILE A 211 17.05 -12.89 6.29
CA ILE A 211 16.32 -14.16 6.33
C ILE A 211 14.89 -13.90 5.86
N TRP A 212 14.44 -14.66 4.86
CA TRP A 212 13.09 -14.53 4.31
C TRP A 212 12.12 -15.54 4.93
N GLU A 213 10.92 -15.07 5.23
CA GLU A 213 9.78 -15.83 5.71
C GLU A 213 8.66 -15.76 4.66
N ASN A 214 8.09 -16.92 4.34
CA ASN A 214 6.92 -17.06 3.50
C ASN A 214 5.66 -17.29 4.35
N LEU A 215 4.51 -17.41 3.71
CA LEU A 215 3.23 -17.60 4.39
C LEU A 215 3.26 -18.83 5.31
N TYR A 216 2.84 -18.62 6.56
CA TYR A 216 2.60 -19.72 7.48
C TYR A 216 1.43 -20.55 6.97
N THR A 217 1.69 -21.81 6.65
CA THR A 217 0.66 -22.78 6.30
C THR A 217 0.25 -23.51 7.58
N MET A 218 -0.98 -23.24 8.05
CA MET A 218 -1.61 -24.00 9.14
C MET A 218 -1.97 -25.41 8.69
#